data_AF-A0A6P0XQ56-F1
#
_entry.id   AF-A0A6P0XQ56-F1
#
_cell.length_a   1.000
_cell.length_b   1.000
_cell.length_c   1.000
_cell.angle_alpha   90.00
_cell.angle_beta   90.00
_cell.angle_gamma   90.00
#
_symmetry.space_group_name_H-M   'P 1'
#
loop_
_entity.id
_entity.type
_entity.pdbx_description
1 polymer ?
#
loop_
_entity_poly.entity_id
_entity_poly.type
_entity_poly.pdbx_seq_one_letter_code
_entity_poly.pdbx_strand_id
1 'polypeptide(L)'
;QLSSEELQVSKNKLLGQYALGKQTNSQIAQILGWYEILGLGMEFDAKFQENLTMVTTAEAQEVASKYFIEPYISIVGPEEN
;
A
#
# COMPACT_ATOMS: atom_id res chain seq x y z
N GLN A 1 11.28 -4.26 -17.06
CA GLN A 1 11.24 -2.85 -16.60
C GLN A 1 9.79 -2.50 -16.39
N LEU A 2 9.45 -1.88 -15.26
CA LEU A 2 8.10 -1.40 -14.97
C LEU A 2 7.75 -0.23 -15.90
N SER A 3 6.63 -0.31 -16.62
CA SER A 3 6.16 0.80 -17.44
C SER A 3 5.42 1.85 -16.62
N SER A 4 5.41 3.10 -17.11
CA SER A 4 4.65 4.18 -16.48
C SER A 4 3.15 3.92 -16.48
N GLU A 5 2.62 3.22 -17.48
CA GLU A 5 1.21 2.84 -17.56
C GLU A 5 0.84 1.82 -16.48
N GLU A 6 1.62 0.76 -16.31
CA GLU A 6 1.42 -0.25 -15.26
C GLU A 6 1.51 0.37 -13.86
N LEU A 7 2.45 1.30 -13.65
CA LEU A 7 2.56 2.04 -12.40
C LEU A 7 1.31 2.90 -12.17
N GLN A 8 0.83 3.61 -13.20
CA GLN A 8 -0.35 4.46 -13.08
C GLN A 8 -1.62 3.64 -12.79
N VAL A 9 -1.81 2.49 -13.45
CA VAL A 9 -2.91 1.56 -13.17
C VAL A 9 -2.86 1.10 -11.72
N SER A 10 -1.67 0.76 -11.23
CA SER A 10 -1.47 0.32 -9.84
C SER A 10 -1.79 1.44 -8.83
N LYS A 11 -1.34 2.67 -9.08
CA LYS A 11 -1.68 3.85 -8.27
C LYS A 11 -3.19 4.10 -8.22
N ASN A 12 -3.85 4.07 -9.38
CA ASN A 12 -5.30 4.25 -9.48
C ASN A 12 -6.05 3.18 -8.68
N LYS A 13 -5.61 1.92 -8.77
CA LYS A 13 -6.20 0.82 -8.00
C LYS A 13 -6.07 1.05 -6.50
N LEU A 14 -4.89 1.45 -6.02
CA LEU A 14 -4.65 1.73 -4.61
C LEU A 14 -5.51 2.89 -4.09
N LEU A 15 -5.59 4.00 -4.84
CA LEU A 15 -6.44 5.14 -4.48
C LEU A 15 -7.92 4.76 -4.47
N GLY A 16 -8.36 3.96 -5.45
CA GLY A 16 -9.73 3.44 -5.50
C GLY A 16 -10.06 2.58 -4.27
N GLN A 17 -9.18 1.64 -3.91
CA GLN A 17 -9.34 0.81 -2.72
C GLN A 17 -9.32 1.64 -1.43
N TYR A 18 -8.47 2.65 -1.36
CA TYR A 18 -8.37 3.56 -0.22
C TYR A 18 -9.66 4.36 -0.01
N ALA A 19 -10.29 4.83 -1.10
CA ALA A 19 -11.59 5.50 -1.04
C ALA A 19 -12.71 4.53 -0.62
N LEU A 20 -12.74 3.31 -1.17
CA LEU A 20 -13.71 2.28 -0.80
C LEU A 20 -13.55 1.83 0.66
N GLY A 21 -12.32 1.85 1.18
CA GLY A 21 -12.01 1.59 2.58
C GLY A 21 -12.48 2.67 3.55
N LYS A 22 -13.12 3.75 3.09
CA LYS A 22 -13.61 4.88 3.89
C LYS A 22 -15.09 5.18 3.64
N GLN A 23 -15.90 4.14 3.40
CA GLN A 23 -17.32 4.30 3.11
C GLN A 23 -18.22 4.40 4.36
N THR A 24 -17.76 3.91 5.50
CA THR A 24 -18.51 3.93 6.76
C THR A 24 -17.76 4.67 7.85
N ASN A 25 -18.50 5.22 8.82
CA ASN A 25 -17.90 5.91 9.96
C ASN A 25 -16.94 5.02 10.75
N SER A 26 -17.26 3.72 10.90
CA SER A 26 -16.38 2.78 11.60
C SER A 26 -15.05 2.57 10.88
N GLN A 27 -15.06 2.50 9.56
CA GLN A 27 -13.84 2.37 8.77
C GLN A 27 -12.98 3.64 8.79
N ILE A 28 -13.63 4.81 8.68
CA ILE A 28 -12.94 6.11 8.82
C ILE A 28 -12.30 6.20 10.21
N ALA A 29 -13.05 5.88 11.27
CA ALA A 29 -12.55 5.91 12.63
C ALA A 29 -11.37 4.94 12.84
N GLN A 30 -11.40 3.75 12.23
CA GLN A 30 -10.31 2.79 12.29
C GLN A 30 -9.02 3.34 11.64
N ILE A 31 -9.12 3.91 10.44
CA ILE A 31 -7.97 4.48 9.73
C ILE A 31 -7.38 5.67 10.51
N LEU A 32 -8.21 6.60 10.95
CA LEU A 32 -7.76 7.76 11.71
C LEU A 32 -7.16 7.34 13.06
N GLY A 33 -7.74 6.36 13.74
CA GLY A 33 -7.20 5.79 14.96
C GLY A 33 -5.79 5.23 14.77
N TRP A 34 -5.52 4.53 13.65
CA TRP A 34 -4.17 4.08 13.33
C TRP A 34 -3.20 5.23 13.08
N TYR A 35 -3.63 6.29 12.39
CA TYR A 35 -2.77 7.46 12.17
C TYR A 35 -2.38 8.15 13.48
N GLU A 36 -3.28 8.25 14.44
CA GLU A 36 -2.96 8.78 15.77
C GLU A 36 -2.02 7.86 16.56
N ILE A 37 -2.31 6.55 16.59
CA ILE A 37 -1.47 5.56 17.32
C ILE A 37 -0.04 5.51 16.77
N LEU A 38 0.12 5.68 15.45
CA LEU A 38 1.42 5.69 14.78
C LEU A 38 2.11 7.08 14.82
N GLY A 39 1.46 8.10 15.42
CA GLY A 39 2.00 9.46 15.52
C GLY A 39 2.06 10.21 14.18
N LEU A 40 1.25 9.82 13.20
CA LEU A 40 1.19 10.41 11.86
C LEU A 40 0.24 11.62 11.79
N GLY A 41 -0.79 11.62 12.64
CA GLY A 41 -1.84 12.63 12.68
C GLY A 41 -2.89 12.47 11.58
N MET A 42 -4.07 13.08 11.77
CA MET A 42 -5.18 13.01 10.80
C MET A 42 -4.83 13.59 9.42
N GLU A 43 -3.90 14.55 9.34
CA GLU A 43 -3.46 15.13 8.06
C GLU A 43 -2.76 14.12 7.15
N PHE A 44 -2.35 12.97 7.70
CA PHE A 44 -1.72 11.91 6.93
C PHE A 44 -2.63 11.32 5.84
N ASP A 45 -3.96 11.41 5.98
CA ASP A 45 -4.91 10.93 4.96
C ASP A 45 -4.71 11.63 3.60
N ALA A 46 -4.44 12.94 3.63
CA ALA A 46 -4.14 13.73 2.44
C ALA A 46 -2.71 13.49 1.96
N LYS A 47 -1.73 13.50 2.89
CA LYS A 47 -0.31 13.27 2.57
C LYS A 47 -0.08 11.91 1.93
N PHE A 48 -0.81 10.86 2.35
CA PHE A 48 -0.71 9.54 1.75
C PHE A 48 -1.04 9.57 0.26
N GLN A 49 -2.12 10.26 -0.12
CA GLN A 49 -2.55 10.37 -1.52
C GLN A 49 -1.54 11.18 -2.34
N GLU A 50 -1.02 12.27 -1.79
CA GLU A 50 0.03 13.08 -2.42
C GLU A 50 1.33 12.29 -2.61
N ASN A 51 1.80 11.60 -1.58
CA ASN A 51 2.99 10.78 -1.64
C ASN A 51 2.85 9.67 -2.69
N LEU A 52 1.68 9.03 -2.76
CA LEU A 52 1.42 7.96 -3.73
C LEU A 52 1.45 8.47 -5.18
N THR A 53 0.95 9.68 -5.45
CA THR A 53 0.99 10.23 -6.81
C THR A 53 2.41 10.58 -7.25
N MET A 54 3.30 10.95 -6.32
CA MET A 54 4.70 11.28 -6.59
C MET A 54 5.61 10.08 -6.89
N VAL A 55 5.22 8.85 -6.51
CA VAL A 55 6.04 7.65 -6.71
C VAL A 55 6.45 7.47 -8.18
N THR A 56 7.72 7.25 -8.45
CA THR A 56 8.24 7.04 -9.80
C THR A 56 8.47 5.57 -10.12
N THR A 57 8.58 5.23 -11.41
CA THR A 57 8.95 3.87 -11.85
C THR A 57 10.36 3.49 -11.39
N ALA A 58 11.27 4.46 -11.31
CA ALA A 58 12.63 4.26 -10.83
C ALA A 58 12.66 3.86 -9.35
N GLU A 59 11.96 4.61 -8.48
CA GLU A 59 11.87 4.30 -7.05
C GLU A 59 11.19 2.95 -6.82
N ALA A 60 10.10 2.65 -7.55
CA ALA A 60 9.42 1.38 -7.46
C ALA A 60 10.33 0.20 -7.86
N GLN A 61 11.12 0.38 -8.92
CA GLN A 61 12.08 -0.62 -9.37
C GLN A 61 13.24 -0.79 -8.38
N GLU A 62 13.75 0.30 -7.81
CA GLU A 62 14.81 0.30 -6.79
C GLU A 62 14.36 -0.46 -5.54
N VAL A 63 13.16 -0.17 -5.04
CA VAL A 63 12.58 -0.84 -3.87
C VAL A 63 12.38 -2.33 -4.14
N ALA A 64 11.89 -2.70 -5.33
CA ALA A 64 11.78 -4.11 -5.72
C ALA A 64 13.15 -4.80 -5.72
N SER A 65 14.17 -4.16 -6.29
CA SER A 65 15.55 -4.67 -6.26
C SER A 65 16.15 -4.72 -4.86
N LYS A 66 15.67 -3.94 -3.90
CA LYS A 66 16.13 -3.97 -2.51
C LYS A 66 15.51 -5.11 -1.70
N TYR A 67 14.21 -5.34 -1.86
CA TYR A 67 13.46 -6.22 -0.96
C TYR A 67 13.08 -7.58 -1.57
N PHE A 68 13.04 -7.73 -2.91
CA PHE A 68 12.72 -9.01 -3.56
C PHE A 68 13.97 -9.87 -3.84
N ILE A 69 14.93 -9.89 -2.91
CA ILE A 69 16.20 -10.63 -3.06
C ILE A 69 16.10 -12.04 -2.50
N GLU A 70 15.74 -12.19 -1.23
CA GLU A 70 15.67 -13.48 -0.55
C GLU A 70 14.23 -13.75 -0.05
N PRO A 71 13.51 -14.72 -0.64
CA PRO A 71 12.16 -15.05 -0.21
C PRO A 71 12.18 -15.96 1.02
N TYR A 72 11.31 -15.68 1.98
CA TYR A 72 10.89 -16.66 2.98
C TYR A 72 9.71 -17.46 2.41
N ILE A 73 9.91 -18.75 2.17
CA ILE A 73 8.88 -19.63 1.60
C ILE A 73 8.30 -20.50 2.71
N SER A 74 7.01 -20.32 3.02
CA SER A 74 6.26 -21.20 3.91
C SER A 74 5.19 -21.93 3.08
N ILE A 75 5.25 -23.27 3.09
CA ILE A 75 4.30 -24.13 2.38
C ILE A 75 3.52 -24.89 3.44
N VAL A 76 2.19 -24.71 3.44
CA VAL A 76 1.28 -25.44 4.32
C VAL A 76 0.55 -26.48 3.47
N GLY A 77 0.71 -27.75 3.84
CA GLY A 77 -0.03 -28.87 3.27
C GLY A 77 -0.93 -29.52 4.32
N PRO A 78 -1.90 -30.34 3.90
CA PRO A 78 -2.61 -31.21 4.83
C PRO A 78 -1.61 -32.12 5.58
N GLU A 79 -1.97 -32.56 6.77
CA GLU A 79 -1.23 -33.59 7.50
C GLU A 79 -1.16 -34.87 6.66
N GLU A 80 0.03 -35.43 6.45
CA GLU A 80 0.18 -36.73 5.77
C GLU A 80 -0.40 -37.81 6.68
N ASN A 81 -1.48 -38.48 6.23
CA ASN A 81 -2.04 -39.68 6.85
C ASN A 81 -1.24 -40.93 6.44
#